data_AF-A0A7Y7DTT9-F1
#
_entry.id   AF-A0A7Y7DTT9-F1
#
_cell.length_a   1.000
_cell.length_b   1.000
_cell.length_c   1.000
_cell.angle_alpha   90.00
_cell.angle_beta   90.00
_cell.angle_gamma   90.00
#
_symmetry.space_group_name_H-M   'P 1'
#
loop_
_entity.id
_entity.type
_entity.pdbx_description
1 polymer ?
#
loop_
_entity_poly.entity_id
_entity_poly.type
_entity_poly.pdbx_seq_one_letter_code
_entity_poly.pdbx_strand_id
1 'polypeptide(L)'
;MKVRVAIAIIFFALVIGSCNTGTENITASDIKVLKTNKHPFLVDHGKKLVVTLNDQSTNEVVMYLDSGSGCNSNLFEDEEYFVLIECNGRKYLIEKSTGEIIKGDWKWLSPLPNNYVHTYVRSRQDEYETVQLDINLMDVYKYKDSGR
;
A
#
# COMPACT_ATOMS: atom_id res chain seq x y z
N MET A 1 16.79 37.23 64.08
CA MET A 1 16.35 37.90 62.84
C MET A 1 17.45 37.79 61.80
N LYS A 2 17.31 36.87 60.83
CA LYS A 2 18.18 36.80 59.64
C LYS A 2 17.25 36.67 58.44
N VAL A 3 17.13 37.76 57.70
CA VAL A 3 16.41 37.81 56.42
C VAL A 3 17.30 37.11 55.40
N ARG A 4 16.83 35.99 54.83
CA ARG A 4 17.41 35.40 53.63
C ARG A 4 16.40 35.58 52.51
N VAL A 5 16.68 36.56 51.66
CA VAL A 5 15.99 36.81 50.40
C VAL A 5 16.74 36.07 49.31
N ALA A 6 15.97 35.64 48.29
CA ALA A 6 16.38 35.31 46.92
C ALA A 6 17.07 33.93 46.73
N ILE A 7 16.75 33.11 45.74
CA ILE A 7 15.97 33.27 44.50
C ILE A 7 15.49 31.85 44.11
N ALA A 8 14.22 31.73 43.73
CA ALA A 8 13.72 30.55 43.05
C ALA A 8 14.34 30.49 41.65
N ILE A 9 15.21 29.51 41.38
CA ILE A 9 15.60 29.16 40.01
C ILE A 9 14.82 27.91 39.63
N ILE A 10 13.66 28.18 39.04
CA ILE A 10 12.96 27.29 38.13
C ILE A 10 13.90 27.09 36.93
N PHE A 11 14.49 25.91 36.80
CA PHE A 11 14.91 25.37 35.50
C PHE A 11 14.55 23.89 35.47
N PHE A 12 13.23 23.66 35.49
CA PHE A 12 12.59 22.48 34.94
C PHE A 12 12.79 22.56 33.41
N ALA A 13 14.03 22.35 32.98
CA ALA A 13 14.39 22.28 31.57
C ALA A 13 13.84 20.95 31.03
N LEU A 14 12.58 21.01 30.58
CA LEU A 14 12.17 20.57 29.26
C LEU A 14 13.08 19.50 28.64
N VAL A 15 13.07 18.31 29.23
CA VAL A 15 13.29 17.07 28.48
C VAL A 15 11.94 16.38 28.36
N ILE A 16 10.93 17.14 27.92
CA ILE A 16 9.91 16.57 27.07
C ILE A 16 10.60 16.49 25.71
N GLY A 17 11.44 15.46 25.56
CA GLY A 17 11.80 14.95 24.25
C GLY A 17 10.48 14.48 23.64
N SER A 18 9.72 15.44 23.10
CA SER A 18 8.66 15.17 22.17
C SER A 18 9.37 14.50 21.02
N CYS A 19 9.39 13.16 21.07
CA CYS A 19 9.55 12.35 19.89
C CYS A 19 8.42 12.84 19.00
N ASN A 20 8.73 13.79 18.13
CA ASN A 20 7.90 14.15 17.01
C ASN A 20 8.04 12.96 16.06
N THR A 21 7.47 11.84 16.44
CA THR A 21 7.13 10.77 15.50
C THR A 21 5.98 11.36 14.70
N GLY A 22 6.29 12.33 13.84
CA GLY A 22 5.47 12.58 12.69
C GLY A 22 5.39 11.23 12.01
N THR A 23 4.23 10.61 12.08
CA THR A 23 3.93 9.44 11.27
C THR A 23 4.06 9.94 9.84
N GLU A 24 5.20 9.70 9.21
CA GLU A 24 5.37 10.00 7.80
C GLU A 24 4.31 9.19 7.06
N ASN A 25 3.49 9.89 6.29
CA ASN A 25 2.51 9.23 5.43
C ASN A 25 3.27 8.31 4.47
N ILE A 26 2.73 7.13 4.22
CA ILE A 26 3.26 6.24 3.22
C ILE A 26 3.13 6.86 1.82
N THR A 27 4.05 6.49 0.95
CA THR A 27 4.14 6.89 -0.45
C THR A 27 3.91 5.68 -1.35
N ALA A 28 3.75 5.90 -2.67
CA ALA A 28 3.56 4.79 -3.60
C ALA A 28 4.76 3.80 -3.61
N SER A 29 5.98 4.26 -3.33
CA SER A 29 7.17 3.41 -3.24
C SER A 29 7.18 2.46 -2.04
N ASP A 30 6.36 2.74 -1.03
CA ASP A 30 6.21 1.92 0.16
C ASP A 30 5.28 0.72 -0.07
N ILE A 31 4.54 0.72 -1.19
CA ILE A 31 3.58 -0.31 -1.57
C ILE A 31 4.25 -1.27 -2.56
N LYS A 32 4.18 -2.56 -2.27
CA LYS A 32 4.79 -3.61 -3.07
C LYS A 32 3.84 -4.78 -3.30
N VAL A 33 3.98 -5.41 -4.46
CA VAL A 33 3.32 -6.69 -4.75
C VAL A 33 4.39 -7.77 -4.87
N LEU A 34 4.32 -8.77 -3.99
CA LEU A 34 5.29 -9.86 -3.91
C LEU A 34 4.65 -11.19 -4.30
N LYS A 35 5.44 -12.10 -4.86
CA LYS A 35 5.02 -13.48 -5.15
C LYS A 35 5.05 -14.30 -3.86
N THR A 36 3.98 -15.01 -3.55
CA THR A 36 3.89 -15.88 -2.36
C THR A 36 4.05 -17.36 -2.67
N ASN A 37 3.53 -17.81 -3.81
CA ASN A 37 3.57 -19.22 -4.22
C ASN A 37 4.27 -19.37 -5.56
N LYS A 38 5.49 -19.91 -5.54
CA LYS A 38 6.19 -20.38 -6.74
C LYS A 38 5.67 -21.76 -7.09
N HIS A 39 4.45 -21.87 -7.61
CA HIS A 39 4.01 -23.14 -8.17
C HIS A 39 4.85 -23.45 -9.42
N PRO A 40 5.36 -24.69 -9.61
CA PRO A 40 6.32 -25.00 -10.70
C PRO A 40 5.79 -24.67 -12.11
N PHE A 41 4.46 -24.66 -12.26
CA PHE A 41 3.77 -24.44 -13.54
C PHE A 41 2.86 -23.21 -13.55
N LEU A 42 2.49 -22.67 -12.39
CA LEU A 42 1.52 -21.56 -12.27
C LEU A 42 2.22 -20.39 -11.60
N VAL A 43 2.94 -19.62 -12.42
CA VAL A 43 3.99 -18.71 -11.95
C VAL A 43 3.44 -17.48 -11.20
N ASP A 44 2.13 -17.21 -11.27
CA ASP A 44 1.45 -16.12 -10.56
C ASP A 44 0.30 -16.60 -9.65
N HIS A 45 0.33 -17.88 -9.22
CA HIS A 45 -0.71 -18.50 -8.38
C HIS A 45 -0.68 -18.04 -6.90
N GLY A 46 -0.15 -16.84 -6.64
CA GLY A 46 -0.05 -16.29 -5.29
C GLY A 46 0.65 -14.96 -5.29
N LYS A 47 -0.10 -13.92 -4.94
CA LYS A 47 0.38 -12.56 -4.72
C LYS A 47 0.10 -12.14 -3.28
N LYS A 48 0.96 -11.29 -2.73
CA LYS A 48 0.67 -10.51 -1.53
C LYS A 48 0.93 -9.05 -1.79
N LEU A 49 0.06 -8.21 -1.25
CA LEU A 49 0.26 -6.78 -1.17
C LEU A 49 0.92 -6.49 0.17
N VAL A 50 2.02 -5.74 0.14
CA VAL A 50 2.83 -5.41 1.30
C VAL A 50 3.01 -3.90 1.34
N VAL A 51 2.88 -3.33 2.54
CA VAL A 51 3.24 -1.94 2.83
C VAL A 51 4.44 -1.95 3.75
N THR A 52 5.45 -1.16 3.41
CA THR A 52 6.72 -1.08 4.12
C THR A 52 6.93 0.35 4.60
N LEU A 53 7.17 0.57 5.89
CA LEU A 53 7.54 1.89 6.42
C LEU A 53 8.91 1.76 7.09
N ASN A 54 9.85 2.64 6.74
CA ASN A 54 11.23 2.59 7.27
C ASN A 54 11.89 1.21 7.10
N ASP A 55 11.75 0.60 5.92
CA ASP A 55 12.25 -0.73 5.57
C ASP A 55 11.68 -1.90 6.42
N GLN A 56 10.65 -1.66 7.22
CA GLN A 56 9.93 -2.70 7.95
C GLN A 56 8.54 -2.91 7.37
N SER A 57 8.19 -4.17 7.09
CA SER A 57 6.84 -4.53 6.68
C SER A 57 5.85 -4.18 7.80
N THR A 58 4.96 -3.22 7.55
CA THR A 58 3.98 -2.75 8.54
C THR A 58 2.64 -3.47 8.38
N ASN A 59 2.27 -3.81 7.14
CA ASN A 59 1.03 -4.51 6.85
C ASN A 59 1.19 -5.38 5.60
N GLU A 60 0.54 -6.54 5.59
CA GLU A 60 0.48 -7.39 4.41
C GLU A 60 -0.85 -8.13 4.29
N VAL A 61 -1.26 -8.37 3.05
CA VAL A 61 -2.45 -9.17 2.76
C VAL A 61 -2.23 -10.09 1.58
N VAL A 62 -2.64 -11.34 1.72
CA VAL A 62 -2.71 -12.27 0.59
C VAL A 62 -3.78 -11.79 -0.37
N MET A 63 -3.38 -11.56 -1.61
CA MET A 63 -4.24 -11.08 -2.68
C MET A 63 -5.04 -12.23 -3.29
N TYR A 64 -6.00 -11.89 -4.15
CA TYR A 64 -6.76 -12.88 -4.89
C TYR A 64 -5.84 -13.79 -5.71
N LEU A 65 -6.15 -15.09 -5.75
CA LEU A 65 -5.37 -16.06 -6.50
C LEU A 65 -5.73 -15.97 -7.98
N ASP A 66 -4.75 -15.57 -8.80
CA ASP A 66 -4.85 -15.69 -10.25
C ASP A 66 -4.57 -17.15 -10.65
N SER A 67 -5.26 -17.62 -11.69
CA SER A 67 -4.97 -18.88 -12.36
C SER A 67 -3.61 -18.90 -13.09
N GLY A 68 -2.84 -17.80 -13.04
CA GLY A 68 -1.54 -17.64 -13.67
C GLY A 68 -1.62 -16.98 -15.05
N SER A 69 -2.71 -16.26 -15.32
CA SER A 69 -3.00 -15.68 -16.65
C SER A 69 -2.31 -14.33 -16.90
N GLY A 70 -1.50 -13.83 -15.95
CA GLY A 70 -0.81 -12.55 -16.06
C GLY A 70 -1.68 -11.37 -15.62
N CYS A 71 -2.43 -11.54 -14.52
CA CYS A 71 -3.22 -10.49 -13.92
C CYS A 71 -2.34 -9.41 -13.30
N ASN A 72 -2.25 -8.27 -13.98
CA ASN A 72 -1.62 -7.07 -13.45
C ASN A 72 -2.48 -6.44 -12.35
N SER A 73 -1.82 -5.72 -11.45
CA SER A 73 -2.46 -4.91 -10.42
C SER A 73 -2.16 -3.44 -10.70
N ASN A 74 -3.17 -2.58 -10.67
CA ASN A 74 -3.02 -1.16 -11.03
C ASN A 74 -3.22 -0.30 -9.79
N LEU A 75 -2.26 0.57 -9.50
CA LEU A 75 -2.30 1.49 -8.37
C LEU A 75 -2.80 2.86 -8.82
N PHE A 76 -3.75 3.37 -8.06
CA PHE A 76 -4.28 4.71 -8.16
C PHE A 76 -4.15 5.39 -6.80
N GLU A 77 -4.38 6.69 -6.77
CA GLU A 77 -4.44 7.43 -5.52
C GLU A 77 -5.60 8.43 -5.47
N ASP A 78 -6.08 8.65 -4.26
CA ASP A 78 -6.94 9.77 -3.89
C ASP A 78 -6.32 10.51 -2.69
N GLU A 79 -7.11 11.36 -2.01
CA GLU A 79 -6.63 12.19 -0.91
C GLU A 79 -6.19 11.37 0.30
N GLU A 80 -6.93 10.31 0.63
CA GLU A 80 -6.75 9.54 1.87
C GLU A 80 -6.13 8.15 1.63
N TYR A 81 -6.28 7.61 0.42
CA TYR A 81 -5.93 6.23 0.10
C TYR A 81 -5.09 6.11 -1.16
N PHE A 82 -4.28 5.07 -1.19
CA PHE A 82 -3.95 4.40 -2.44
C PHE A 82 -4.99 3.32 -2.72
N VAL A 83 -5.40 3.21 -3.99
CA VAL A 83 -6.41 2.25 -4.43
C VAL A 83 -5.76 1.29 -5.41
N LEU A 84 -5.59 0.04 -5.01
CA LEU A 84 -5.04 -1.01 -5.87
C LEU A 84 -6.17 -1.87 -6.43
N ILE A 85 -6.24 -1.97 -7.76
CA ILE A 85 -7.27 -2.72 -8.48
C ILE A 85 -6.61 -3.87 -9.25
N GLU A 86 -6.99 -5.09 -8.89
CA GLU A 86 -6.63 -6.31 -9.62
C GLU A 86 -7.41 -6.39 -10.94
N CYS A 87 -6.87 -7.14 -11.90
CA CYS A 87 -7.47 -7.25 -13.22
C CYS A 87 -8.87 -7.89 -13.27
N ASN A 88 -9.29 -8.53 -12.17
CA ASN A 88 -10.63 -9.09 -11.99
C ASN A 88 -11.61 -8.11 -11.34
N GLY A 89 -11.14 -6.92 -10.93
CA GLY A 89 -11.92 -5.89 -10.26
C GLY A 89 -11.97 -6.00 -8.74
N ARG A 90 -11.16 -6.87 -8.13
CA ARG A 90 -10.94 -6.85 -6.69
C ARG A 90 -10.16 -5.60 -6.30
N LYS A 91 -10.63 -4.88 -5.28
CA LYS A 91 -10.00 -3.65 -4.79
C LYS A 91 -9.34 -3.85 -3.43
N TYR A 92 -8.24 -3.13 -3.22
CA TYR A 92 -7.57 -2.95 -1.93
C TYR A 92 -7.37 -1.46 -1.72
N LEU A 93 -7.74 -0.97 -0.54
CA LEU A 93 -7.50 0.40 -0.12
C LEU A 93 -6.32 0.38 0.85
N ILE A 94 -5.35 1.26 0.66
CA ILE A 94 -4.21 1.43 1.55
C ILE A 94 -4.28 2.84 2.11
N GLU A 95 -4.53 2.97 3.41
CA GLU A 95 -4.63 4.28 4.06
C GLU A 95 -3.27 4.99 4.08
N LYS A 96 -3.19 6.21 3.57
CA LYS A 96 -1.92 6.95 3.42
C LYS A 96 -1.25 7.28 4.75
N SER A 97 -2.04 7.49 5.80
CA SER A 97 -1.54 7.90 7.13
C SER A 97 -0.96 6.74 7.95
N THR A 98 -1.48 5.52 7.76
CA THR A 98 -1.14 4.37 8.61
C THR A 98 -0.51 3.21 7.84
N GLY A 99 -0.71 3.14 6.52
CA GLY A 99 -0.38 1.96 5.72
C GLY A 99 -1.31 0.77 5.95
N GLU A 100 -2.45 0.95 6.63
CA GLU A 100 -3.44 -0.11 6.82
C GLU A 100 -4.02 -0.57 5.47
N ILE A 101 -4.04 -1.89 5.24
CA ILE A 101 -4.62 -2.47 4.03
C ILE A 101 -6.04 -2.97 4.31
N ILE A 102 -7.02 -2.33 3.68
CA ILE A 102 -8.43 -2.69 3.75
C ILE A 102 -8.83 -3.43 2.48
N LYS A 103 -9.36 -4.65 2.64
CA LYS A 103 -9.95 -5.41 1.52
C LYS A 103 -11.24 -4.74 1.09
N GLY A 104 -11.23 -4.10 -0.08
CA GLY A 104 -12.39 -3.44 -0.65
C GLY A 104 -13.35 -4.39 -1.36
N ASP A 105 -14.35 -3.76 -2.00
CA ASP A 105 -15.35 -4.45 -2.81
C ASP A 105 -14.73 -5.14 -4.04
N TRP A 106 -15.51 -6.05 -4.61
CA TRP A 106 -15.25 -6.61 -5.93
C TRP A 106 -16.23 -6.00 -6.94
N LYS A 107 -15.73 -5.14 -7.82
CA LYS A 107 -16.56 -4.47 -8.83
C LYS A 107 -15.96 -4.56 -10.21
N TRP A 108 -16.66 -5.22 -11.12
CA TRP A 108 -16.28 -5.37 -12.52
C TRP A 108 -16.66 -4.12 -13.32
N LEU A 109 -15.73 -3.60 -14.13
CA LEU A 109 -15.93 -2.42 -14.99
C LEU A 109 -16.48 -1.18 -14.25
N SER A 110 -16.17 -1.05 -12.96
CA SER A 110 -16.46 0.20 -12.25
C SER A 110 -15.55 1.32 -12.77
N PRO A 111 -15.98 2.59 -12.75
CA PRO A 111 -15.11 3.71 -13.06
C PRO A 111 -13.78 3.65 -12.28
N LEU A 112 -12.68 3.97 -12.97
CA LEU A 112 -11.36 4.05 -12.35
C LEU A 112 -11.23 5.35 -11.54
N PRO A 113 -10.43 5.37 -10.46
CA PRO A 113 -10.01 6.62 -9.85
C PRO A 113 -9.22 7.48 -10.84
N ASN A 114 -9.23 8.80 -10.65
CA ASN A 114 -8.67 9.73 -11.63
C ASN A 114 -7.14 9.76 -11.64
N ASN A 115 -6.50 9.56 -10.48
CA ASN A 115 -5.05 9.70 -10.38
C ASN A 115 -4.41 8.31 -10.46
N TYR A 116 -4.08 7.88 -11.67
CA TYR A 116 -3.28 6.70 -11.88
C TYR A 116 -1.84 6.94 -11.42
N VAL A 117 -1.27 5.96 -10.72
CA VAL A 117 0.12 6.04 -10.23
C VAL A 117 1.02 5.12 -11.03
N HIS A 118 0.75 3.81 -11.10
CA HIS A 118 1.53 2.85 -11.90
C HIS A 118 0.85 1.46 -11.94
N THR A 119 1.40 0.55 -12.73
CA THR A 119 0.98 -0.86 -12.79
C THR A 119 2.08 -1.77 -12.26
N TYR A 120 1.69 -2.77 -11.47
CA TYR A 120 2.53 -3.90 -11.09
C TYR A 120 2.44 -4.96 -12.18
N VAL A 121 3.56 -5.16 -12.88
CA VAL A 121 3.71 -6.18 -13.91
C VAL A 121 4.66 -7.27 -13.42
N ARG A 122 4.43 -8.47 -13.93
CA ARG A 122 5.25 -9.62 -13.56
C ARG A 122 6.72 -9.41 -13.91
N SER A 123 7.59 -9.52 -12.90
CA SER A 123 9.04 -9.65 -13.07
C SER A 123 9.48 -11.11 -13.14
N ARG A 124 10.75 -11.35 -13.50
CA ARG A 124 11.44 -12.62 -13.25
C ARG A 124 11.85 -12.81 -11.78
N GLN A 125 11.86 -11.72 -11.00
CA GLN A 125 12.23 -11.72 -9.58
C GLN A 125 11.02 -12.06 -8.69
N ASP A 126 11.22 -12.04 -7.36
CA ASP A 126 10.18 -12.34 -6.38
C ASP A 126 9.20 -11.18 -6.14
N GLU A 127 9.58 -9.98 -6.57
CA GLU A 127 8.79 -8.76 -6.54
C GLU A 127 8.25 -8.44 -7.95
N TYR A 128 7.05 -7.86 -8.03
CA TYR A 128 6.51 -7.34 -9.29
C TYR A 128 7.20 -6.01 -9.64
N GLU A 129 7.48 -5.78 -10.92
CA GLU A 129 8.05 -4.54 -11.40
C GLU A 129 6.96 -3.47 -11.55
N THR A 130 7.33 -2.21 -11.30
CA THR A 130 6.44 -1.07 -11.48
C THR A 130 6.68 -0.43 -12.84
N VAL A 131 5.60 -0.19 -13.59
CA VAL A 131 5.67 0.45 -14.92
C VAL A 131 4.61 1.54 -15.05
N GLN A 132 4.95 2.59 -15.78
CA GLN A 132 4.01 3.65 -16.18
C GLN A 132 3.38 3.26 -17.51
N LEU A 133 2.05 3.18 -17.56
CA LEU A 133 1.28 2.88 -18.76
C LEU A 133 0.22 3.95 -18.99
N ASP A 134 -0.15 4.16 -20.25
CA ASP A 134 -1.39 4.87 -20.58
C ASP A 134 -2.54 3.87 -20.42
N ILE A 135 -3.18 3.88 -19.26
CA ILE A 135 -4.19 2.89 -18.90
C ILE A 135 -5.60 3.36 -19.28
N ASN A 136 -6.39 2.45 -19.85
CA ASN A 136 -7.84 2.61 -19.92
C ASN A 136 -8.56 1.55 -19.08
N LEU A 137 -9.89 1.68 -19.00
CA LEU A 137 -10.75 0.76 -18.25
C LEU A 137 -10.53 -0.71 -18.64
N MET A 138 -10.42 -1.00 -19.94
CA MET A 138 -10.28 -2.35 -20.45
C MET A 138 -8.89 -2.95 -20.22
N ASP A 139 -7.87 -2.11 -20.04
CA ASP A 139 -6.53 -2.57 -19.65
C ASP A 139 -6.49 -3.01 -18.19
N VAL A 140 -7.30 -2.39 -17.34
CA VAL A 140 -7.48 -2.80 -15.94
C VAL A 140 -8.32 -4.08 -15.89
N TYR A 141 -9.52 -4.09 -16.45
CA TYR A 141 -10.47 -5.20 -16.30
C TYR A 141 -10.30 -6.27 -17.40
N LYS A 142 -9.42 -7.25 -17.18
CA LYS A 142 -9.10 -8.31 -18.17
C LYS A 142 -9.85 -9.62 -17.95
N TYR A 143 -9.98 -10.07 -16.71
CA TYR A 143 -10.53 -11.39 -16.40
C TYR A 143 -11.73 -11.26 -15.47
N LYS A 144 -12.93 -11.31 -16.03
CA LYS A 144 -14.15 -11.32 -15.22
C LYS A 144 -14.19 -12.62 -14.44
N ASP A 145 -14.05 -12.53 -13.13
CA ASP A 145 -14.44 -13.64 -12.29
C ASP A 145 -15.94 -13.61 -12.10
N SER A 146 -16.57 -14.78 -12.12
CA SER A 146 -18.01 -14.93 -12.01
C SER A 146 -18.58 -14.45 -10.68
N GLY A 147 -17.74 -14.17 -9.68
CA GLY A 147 -18.16 -13.75 -8.35
C GLY A 147 -18.95 -14.89 -7.69
N ARG A 148 -18.31 -15.66 -6.82
CA ARG A 148 -19.08 -16.38 -5.81
C ARG A 148 -19.45 -15.44 -4.69
#